data_AF-A0A5S5DWM6-F1
#
_entry.id   AF-A0A5S5DWM6-F1
#
_cell.length_a   1.000
_cell.length_b   1.000
_cell.length_c   1.000
_cell.angle_alpha   90.00
_cell.angle_beta   90.00
_cell.angle_gamma   90.00
#
_symmetry.space_group_name_H-M   'P 1'
#
loop_
_entity.id
_entity.type
_entity.pdbx_description
1 polymer ?
#
loop_
_entity_poly.entity_id
_entity_poly.type
_entity_poly.pdbx_seq_one_letter_code
_entity_poly.pdbx_strand_id
1 'polypeptide(L)' 'MKKQILNLGKALNRSEQKTINGGKKQCILPWGDGTCSEYGLQCAERQCQLLPF' A
#
# COMPACT_ATOMS: atom_id res chain seq x y z
N MET A 1 -33.39 -18.40 13.55
CA MET A 1 -32.46 -17.40 14.11
C MET A 1 -31.89 -16.54 12.99
N LYS A 2 -32.31 -15.28 12.86
CA LYS A 2 -31.73 -14.36 11.89
C LYS A 2 -30.39 -13.87 12.45
N LYS A 3 -29.27 -14.32 11.87
CA LYS A 3 -27.95 -13.78 12.20
C LYS A 3 -27.86 -12.39 11.59
N GLN A 4 -28.22 -11.37 12.37
CA GLN A 4 -27.97 -9.97 12.02
C GLN A 4 -26.47 -9.73 12.04
N ILE A 5 -25.83 -9.85 10.89
CA ILE A 5 -24.44 -9.41 10.71
C ILE A 5 -24.47 -7.89 10.55
N LEU A 6 -24.83 -7.17 11.61
CA LEU A 6 -25.14 -5.74 11.54
C LEU A 6 -23.92 -4.82 11.64
N ASN A 7 -22.69 -5.32 11.80
CA ASN A 7 -21.49 -4.48 11.92
C ASN A 7 -20.21 -5.19 11.47
N LEU A 8 -20.10 -5.58 10.19
CA LEU A 8 -18.82 -6.02 9.61
C LEU A 8 -17.92 -4.81 9.30
N GLY A 9 -17.47 -4.11 10.35
CA GLY A 9 -16.41 -3.10 10.30
C GLY A 9 -16.69 -1.87 9.42
N LYS A 10 -15.70 -0.96 9.38
CA LYS A 10 -15.71 0.19 8.45
C LYS A 10 -15.52 -0.33 7.03
N ALA A 11 -16.45 0.00 6.13
CA ALA A 11 -16.22 -0.18 4.71
C ALA A 11 -15.02 0.67 4.29
N LEU A 12 -13.92 0.01 3.92
CA LEU A 12 -12.70 0.67 3.49
C LEU A 12 -12.86 1.10 2.04
N ASN A 13 -12.44 2.33 1.73
CA ASN A 13 -12.33 2.73 0.34
C ASN A 13 -11.16 2.00 -0.34
N ARG A 14 -11.11 2.02 -1.68
CA ARG A 14 -10.06 1.32 -2.45
C ARG A 14 -8.64 1.74 -2.05
N SER A 15 -8.44 2.98 -1.61
CA SER A 15 -7.14 3.49 -1.17
C SER A 15 -6.73 2.90 0.18
N GLU A 16 -7.64 2.84 1.15
CA GLU A 16 -7.40 2.20 2.45
C GLU A 16 -7.19 0.69 2.30
N GLN A 17 -7.96 0.05 1.42
CA GLN A 17 -7.86 -1.37 1.15
C GLN A 17 -6.51 -1.76 0.53
N LYS A 18 -5.90 -0.89 -0.30
CA LYS A 18 -4.54 -1.10 -0.84
C LYS A 18 -3.48 -1.14 0.25
N THR A 19 -3.60 -0.28 1.27
CA THR A 19 -2.68 -0.23 2.40
C THR A 19 -2.83 -1.44 3.33
N ILE A 20 -4.07 -1.90 3.53
CA ILE A 20 -4.38 -3.00 4.46
C ILE A 20 -4.08 -4.38 3.86
N ASN A 21 -4.33 -4.58 2.56
CA ASN A 21 -4.12 -5.88 1.90
C ASN A 21 -2.65 -6.14 1.50
N GLY A 22 -1.69 -5.34 1.99
CA GLY A 22 -0.26 -5.61 1.79
C GLY A 22 0.25 -5.26 0.38
N GLY A 23 -0.20 -4.13 -0.17
CA GLY A 23 0.44 -3.54 -1.35
C GLY A 23 1.68 -2.75 -0.97
N LYS A 24 2.79 -2.92 -1.70
CA LYS A 24 3.92 -2.01 -1.59
C LYS A 24 3.53 -0.62 -2.12
N LYS A 25 3.95 0.45 -1.44
CA LYS A 25 3.76 1.86 -1.80
C LYS A 25 4.54 2.18 -3.08
N GLN A 26 3.93 2.86 -4.04
CA GLN A 26 4.67 3.43 -5.15
C GLN A 26 5.56 4.56 -4.62
N CYS A 27 6.88 4.37 -4.64
CA CYS A 27 7.86 5.32 -4.13
C CYS A 27 8.50 6.15 -5.24
N ILE A 28 8.24 5.83 -6.51
CA ILE A 28 8.60 6.68 -7.65
C ILE A 28 7.46 7.63 -7.95
N LEU A 29 7.79 8.92 -8.06
CA LEU A 29 6.85 9.94 -8.47
C LEU A 29 6.36 9.63 -9.90
N PRO A 30 5.04 9.51 -10.14
CA PRO A 30 4.52 9.14 -11.46
C PRO A 30 4.83 10.16 -12.56
N TRP A 31 5.21 11.39 -12.18
CA TRP A 31 5.63 12.47 -13.08
C TRP A 31 7.09 12.89 -12.87
N GLY A 32 7.86 12.16 -12.06
CA GLY A 32 9.28 12.43 -11.86
C GLY A 32 10.15 11.65 -12.83
N ASP A 33 11.44 12.01 -12.90
CA ASP A 33 12.46 11.38 -13.77
C ASP A 33 12.85 9.95 -13.33
N GLY A 34 11.96 9.22 -12.67
CA GLY A 34 12.25 7.91 -12.08
C GLY A 34 12.92 7.97 -10.71
N THR A 35 13.08 9.16 -10.11
CA THR A 35 13.67 9.33 -8.78
C THR A 35 12.76 8.79 -7.67
N CYS A 36 13.34 8.06 -6.72
CA CYS A 36 12.65 7.61 -5.52
C CYS A 36 12.36 8.80 -4.59
N SER A 37 11.09 9.03 -4.29
CA SER A 37 10.64 9.98 -3.26
C SER A 37 10.93 9.50 -1.83
N GLU A 38 11.00 8.18 -1.64
CA GLU A 38 11.24 7.52 -0.37
C GLU A 38 11.95 6.19 -0.65
N TYR A 39 12.74 5.71 0.32
CA TYR A 39 13.37 4.40 0.28
C TYR A 39 12.89 3.53 1.44
N GLY A 40 12.68 2.24 1.18
CA GLY A 40 12.36 1.26 2.22
C GLY A 40 11.67 0.01 1.71
N LEU A 41 11.51 -0.98 2.59
CA LEU A 41 10.87 -2.27 2.26
C LEU A 41 9.40 -2.13 1.86
N GLN A 42 8.76 -1.03 2.27
CA GLN A 42 7.41 -0.66 1.88
C GLN A 42 7.30 -0.27 0.40
N CYS A 43 8.40 0.09 -0.28
CA CYS A 43 8.36 0.57 -1.66
C CYS A 43 8.13 -0.55 -2.67
N ALA A 44 7.34 -0.30 -3.72
CA ALA A 44 7.02 -1.29 -4.76
C ALA A 44 8.20 -1.50 -5.70
N GLU A 45 8.94 -0.43 -5.98
CA GLU A 45 10.04 -0.42 -6.90
C GLU A 45 11.32 -0.97 -6.24
N ARG A 46 11.94 -1.99 -6.84
CA ARG A 46 13.17 -2.61 -6.30
C ARG A 46 14.31 -1.60 -6.10
N GLN A 47 14.46 -0.65 -7.01
CA GLN A 47 15.49 0.39 -6.91
C GLN A 47 15.29 1.34 -5.72
N CYS A 48 14.06 1.42 -5.20
CA CYS A 48 13.73 2.19 -4.00
C CYS A 48 13.64 1.32 -2.74
N GLN A 49 13.93 0.01 -2.84
CA GLN A 49 13.94 -0.89 -1.68
C GLN A 49 15.33 -0.91 -1.05
N LEU A 50 15.40 -0.70 0.27
CA LEU A 50 16.60 -0.94 1.07
C LEU A 50 16.71 -2.44 1.34
N LEU A 51 17.26 -3.19 0.39
CA LEU A 51 17.50 -4.62 0.54
C LEU A 51 18.86 -4.86 1.22
N PRO A 52 18.95 -5.77 2.21
CA PRO A 52 20.24 -6.22 2.71
C PRO A 52 21.01 -6.94 1.58
N PHE A 53 22.33 -6.69 1.51
CA PHE A 53 23.26 -7.33 0.57
C PHE A 53 23.43 -8.83 0.84
#